data_AF-A0A7C9RGL3-F1
#
_entry.id   AF-A0A7C9RGL3-F1
#
_cell.length_a   1.000
_cell.length_b   1.000
_cell.length_c   1.000
_cell.angle_alpha   90.00
_cell.angle_beta   90.00
_cell.angle_gamma   90.00
#
_symmetry.space_group_name_H-M   'P 1'
#
loop_
_entity.id
_entity.type
_entity.pdbx_description
1 polymer ?
#
loop_
_entity_poly.entity_id
_entity_poly.type
_entity_poly.pdbx_seq_one_letter_code
_entity_poly.pdbx_strand_id
1 'polypeptide(L)'
;MIRDLGALVIDIVLFCPACGLQHIDAPERSLGPGNTERIDWDNPPHRSHLCSGCGHKWRPSDVHTNGVKTIRSRGVNDSPAIRPLRSTGRGELPDE
;
A
#
# COMPACT_ATOMS: atom_id res chain seq x y z
N MET A 1 8.97 -30.05 -3.54
CA MET A 1 9.57 -29.05 -4.45
C MET A 1 8.44 -28.23 -5.04
N ILE A 2 8.16 -27.05 -4.46
CA ILE A 2 7.23 -26.09 -5.05
C ILE A 2 7.98 -25.46 -6.22
N ARG A 3 7.50 -25.68 -7.45
CA ARG A 3 8.07 -25.07 -8.64
C ARG A 3 7.87 -23.57 -8.54
N ASP A 4 8.94 -22.83 -8.84
CA ASP A 4 8.98 -21.39 -8.95
C ASP A 4 8.13 -20.96 -10.15
N LEU A 5 6.80 -20.90 -9.94
CA LEU A 5 5.89 -20.17 -10.80
C LEU A 5 6.25 -18.70 -10.55
N GLY A 6 6.98 -18.08 -11.47
CA GLY A 6 7.52 -16.71 -11.32
C GLY A 6 6.60 -15.85 -10.48
N ALA A 7 7.11 -15.40 -9.32
CA ALA A 7 6.29 -15.03 -8.17
C ALA A 7 5.05 -14.22 -8.58
N LEU A 8 3.87 -14.83 -8.46
CA LEU A 8 2.61 -14.16 -8.78
C LEU A 8 2.53 -12.87 -7.97
N VAL A 9 2.47 -11.74 -8.68
CA VAL A 9 2.24 -10.42 -8.10
C VAL A 9 0.77 -10.08 -8.26
N ILE A 10 0.13 -9.67 -7.16
CA ILE A 10 -1.27 -9.25 -7.16
C ILE A 10 -1.34 -7.73 -7.03
N ASP A 11 -1.86 -7.05 -8.06
CA ASP A 11 -2.31 -5.66 -7.93
C ASP A 11 -3.52 -5.61 -7.01
N ILE A 12 -3.43 -4.82 -5.94
CA ILE A 12 -4.47 -4.76 -4.90
C ILE A 12 -4.72 -3.31 -4.45
N VAL A 13 -5.99 -2.96 -4.28
CA VAL A 13 -6.36 -1.70 -3.61
C VAL A 13 -6.19 -1.90 -2.12
N LEU A 14 -5.18 -1.25 -1.53
CA LEU A 14 -4.80 -1.40 -0.13
C LEU A 14 -5.11 -0.14 0.67
N PHE A 15 -5.74 -0.31 1.83
CA PHE A 15 -5.89 0.72 2.85
C PHE A 15 -5.14 0.30 4.11
N CYS A 16 -4.47 1.25 4.77
CA CYS A 16 -3.85 1.01 6.06
C CYS A 16 -4.92 0.59 7.07
N PRO A 17 -4.78 -0.58 7.72
CA PRO A 17 -5.77 -1.05 8.68
C PRO A 17 -5.85 -0.18 9.95
N ALA A 18 -4.79 0.60 10.24
CA ALA A 18 -4.76 1.46 11.42
C ALA A 18 -5.38 2.84 11.19
N CYS A 19 -5.18 3.47 10.04
CA CYS A 19 -5.61 4.86 9.79
C CYS A 19 -6.47 5.06 8.53
N GLY A 20 -6.70 4.01 7.74
CA GLY A 20 -7.50 4.09 6.52
C GLY A 20 -6.84 4.79 5.34
N LEU A 21 -5.60 5.27 5.47
CA LEU A 21 -4.87 5.88 4.34
C LEU A 21 -4.63 4.83 3.24
N GLN A 22 -4.96 5.17 1.99
CA GLN A 22 -4.68 4.29 0.85
C GLN A 22 -3.17 4.18 0.62
N HIS A 23 -2.68 2.96 0.46
CA HIS A 23 -1.30 2.68 0.09
C HIS A 23 -1.20 2.51 -1.43
N ILE A 24 -0.25 3.23 -2.03
CA ILE A 24 0.04 3.16 -3.47
C ILE A 24 1.53 2.96 -3.60
N ASP A 25 1.91 1.86 -4.24
CA ASP A 25 3.28 1.57 -4.58
C ASP A 25 3.65 2.41 -5.81
N ALA A 26 4.60 3.32 -5.60
CA ALA A 26 5.16 4.15 -6.65
C ALA A 26 6.67 4.24 -6.48
N PRO A 27 7.43 4.41 -7.57
CA PRO A 27 8.85 4.70 -7.47
C PRO A 27 9.10 5.92 -6.60
N GLU A 28 9.98 5.78 -5.62
CA GLU A 28 10.37 6.88 -4.75
C GLU A 28 11.73 7.41 -5.18
N ARG A 29 11.78 8.72 -5.44
CA ARG A 29 13.02 9.43 -5.70
C ARG A 29 13.58 9.90 -4.38
N SER A 30 14.46 9.09 -3.80
CA SER A 30 15.17 9.46 -2.57
C SER A 30 16.54 10.03 -2.90
N LEU A 31 16.90 11.12 -2.20
CA LEU A 31 18.27 11.58 -2.17
C LEU A 31 19.04 10.68 -1.20
N GLY A 32 20.13 10.09 -1.68
CA GLY A 32 21.04 9.27 -0.88
C GLY A 32 21.76 10.10 0.19
N PRO A 33 22.50 9.43 1.09
CA PRO A 33 23.25 10.11 2.14
C PRO A 33 24.16 11.20 1.54
N GLY A 34 24.01 12.44 2.00
CA GLY A 34 24.79 13.57 1.48
C GLY A 34 24.22 14.28 0.24
N ASN A 35 22.97 13.99 -0.17
CA ASN A 35 22.35 14.57 -1.38
C ASN A 35 23.10 14.29 -2.69
N THR A 36 24.05 13.35 -2.69
CA THR A 36 24.98 13.17 -3.81
C THR A 36 24.58 12.07 -4.79
N GLU A 37 23.66 11.19 -4.43
CA GLU A 37 23.21 10.10 -5.32
C GLU A 37 21.69 9.96 -5.27
N ARG A 38 21.03 9.95 -6.43
CA ARG A 38 19.62 9.57 -6.53
C ARG A 38 19.53 8.06 -6.37
N ILE A 39 18.91 7.59 -5.28
CA ILE A 39 18.49 6.20 -5.18
C ILE A 39 17.05 6.18 -5.68
N ASP A 40 16.89 5.79 -6.93
CA ASP A 40 15.58 5.49 -7.50
C ASP A 40 15.18 4.11 -6.94
N TRP A 41 14.44 4.10 -5.82
CA TRP A 41 13.79 2.88 -5.35
C TRP A 41 12.56 2.68 -6.24
N ASP A 42 12.61 1.66 -7.10
CA ASP A 42 11.53 1.32 -8.03
C ASP A 42 10.32 0.67 -7.35
N ASN A 43 10.44 0.43 -6.04
CA ASN A 43 9.43 -0.17 -5.19
C ASN A 43 8.94 -1.51 -5.74
N PRO A 44 9.83 -2.53 -5.75
CA PRO A 44 9.51 -3.82 -6.31
C PRO A 44 8.38 -4.48 -5.49
N PRO A 45 7.63 -5.41 -6.10
CA PRO A 45 6.57 -6.14 -5.42
C PRO A 45 7.03 -6.73 -4.09
N HIS A 46 6.26 -6.50 -3.04
CA HIS A 46 6.61 -6.87 -1.67
C HIS A 46 5.39 -7.42 -0.93
N ARG A 47 5.62 -8.05 0.22
CA ARG A 47 4.54 -8.66 1.03
C ARG A 47 4.12 -7.79 2.21
N SER A 48 4.97 -6.85 2.62
CA SER A 48 4.76 -6.03 3.80
C SER A 48 4.83 -4.56 3.43
N HIS A 49 3.80 -3.79 3.76
CA HIS A 49 3.68 -2.38 3.43
C HIS A 49 3.89 -1.51 4.66
N LEU A 50 4.55 -0.37 4.48
CA LEU A 50 4.70 0.67 5.49
C LEU A 50 3.75 1.83 5.18
N CYS A 51 2.93 2.23 6.16
CA CYS A 51 2.05 3.37 6.01
C CYS A 51 2.83 4.68 6.15
N SER A 52 2.89 5.49 5.11
CA SER A 52 3.48 6.83 5.17
C SER A 52 2.72 7.80 6.07
N GLY A 53 1.45 7.53 6.38
CA GLY A 53 0.61 8.38 7.23
C GLY A 53 0.79 8.16 8.73
N CYS A 54 0.92 6.91 9.18
CA CYS A 54 0.99 6.59 10.62
C CYS A 54 2.13 5.65 11.03
N GLY A 55 2.96 5.20 10.08
CA GLY A 55 4.08 4.30 10.35
C GLY A 55 3.70 2.84 10.61
N HIS A 56 2.41 2.49 10.58
CA HIS A 56 1.97 1.11 10.74
C HIS A 56 2.53 0.21 9.62
N LYS A 57 3.04 -0.96 9.98
CA LYS A 57 3.55 -1.98 9.06
C LYS A 57 2.61 -3.17 9.05
N TRP A 58 2.17 -3.62 7.87
CA TRP A 58 1.26 -4.76 7.76
C TRP A 58 1.54 -5.60 6.53
N ARG A 59 1.16 -6.89 6.61
CA ARG A 59 1.26 -7.87 5.53
C ARG A 59 -0.14 -8.30 5.09
N PRO A 60 -0.66 -7.82 3.95
CA PRO A 60 -2.01 -8.15 3.49
C PRO A 60 -2.10 -9.52 2.81
N SER A 61 -0.98 -10.10 2.36
CA SER A 61 -0.95 -11.36 1.61
C SER A 61 0.33 -12.16 1.86
N ASP A 62 0.27 -13.46 1.61
CA ASP A 62 1.44 -14.35 1.62
C ASP A 62 2.24 -14.35 0.32
N VAL A 63 1.64 -13.85 -0.76
CA VAL A 63 2.29 -13.58 -2.05
C VAL A 63 2.63 -12.10 -2.18
N HIS A 64 3.49 -11.76 -3.14
CA HIS A 64 3.85 -10.37 -3.40
C HIS A 64 2.64 -9.59 -3.92
N THR A 65 2.49 -8.36 -3.42
CA THR A 65 1.45 -7.44 -3.81
C THR A 65 2.05 -6.15 -4.34
N ASN A 66 1.26 -5.45 -5.15
CA ASN A 66 1.53 -4.10 -5.61
C ASN A 66 0.30 -3.24 -5.29
N GLY A 67 0.46 -2.26 -4.40
CA GLY A 67 -0.57 -1.34 -3.97
C GLY A 67 -0.96 -0.41 -5.10
N VAL A 68 -2.20 -0.50 -5.58
CA VAL A 68 -2.69 0.31 -6.69
C VAL A 68 -3.79 1.28 -6.26
N LYS A 69 -3.84 2.43 -6.96
CA LYS A 69 -4.91 3.41 -6.76
C LYS A 69 -6.29 2.83 -7.09
N THR A 70 -6.38 2.03 -8.15
CA THR A 70 -7.59 1.36 -8.62
C THR A 70 -7.24 0.07 -9.34
N ILE A 71 -8.10 -0.95 -9.26
CA ILE A 71 -8.01 -2.13 -10.14
C ILE A 71 -8.37 -1.71 -11.58
N ARG A 72 -7.58 -2.16 -12.57
CA ARG A 72 -7.80 -1.82 -13.99
C ARG A 72 -8.78 -2.77 -14.69
N SER A 73 -8.83 -4.03 -14.26
CA SER A 73 -9.80 -5.00 -14.75
C SER A 73 -11.20 -4.70 -14.20
N ARG A 74 -12.22 -5.29 -14.84
CA ARG A 74 -13.61 -5.24 -14.41
C ARG A 74 -14.11 -6.65 -14.19
N GLY A 75 -14.67 -6.91 -13.01
CA GLY A 75 -15.37 -8.13 -12.67
C GLY A 75 -16.87 -8.03 -12.99
N VAL A 76 -17.51 -9.19 -13.04
CA VAL A 76 -18.96 -9.31 -13.31
C VAL A 76 -19.85 -8.84 -12.15
N ASN A 77 -19.29 -8.77 -10.94
CA ASN A 77 -20.00 -8.44 -9.70
C ASN A 77 -19.30 -7.31 -8.91
N ASP A 78 -18.64 -6.39 -9.61
CA ASP A 78 -17.94 -5.29 -8.95
C ASP A 78 -18.94 -4.29 -8.35
N SER A 79 -18.77 -3.99 -7.06
CA SER A 79 -19.39 -2.83 -6.43
C SER A 79 -18.71 -1.53 -6.89
N PRO A 80 -19.36 -0.37 -6.76
CA PRO A 80 -18.70 0.92 -6.95
C PRO A 80 -17.44 1.04 -6.08
N ALA A 81 -16.41 1.71 -6.61
CA ALA A 81 -15.14 1.86 -5.91
C ALA A 81 -15.31 2.52 -4.53
N ILE A 82 -14.74 1.89 -3.50
CA ILE A 82 -14.76 2.42 -2.13
C ILE A 82 -13.96 3.73 -2.10
N ARG A 83 -14.61 4.79 -1.63
CA ARG A 83 -13.91 6.03 -1.22
C ARG A 83 -13.57 5.87 0.26
N PRO A 84 -12.31 6.11 0.68
CA PRO A 84 -11.99 6.09 2.10
C PRO A 84 -12.93 7.04 2.83
N LEU A 85 -13.53 6.56 3.92
CA LEU A 85 -14.27 7.42 4.85
C LEU A 85 -13.30 8.54 5.21
N ARG A 86 -13.69 9.78 4.92
CA ARG A 86 -12.92 10.94 5.39
C ARG A 86 -12.64 10.69 6.86
N SER A 87 -11.38 10.79 7.28
CA SER A 87 -11.07 10.80 8.70
C SER A 87 -11.88 11.94 9.30
N THR A 88 -13.03 11.64 9.90
CA THR A 88 -13.55 12.45 10.98
C THR A 88 -12.36 12.56 11.92
N GLY A 89 -11.91 13.79 12.18
CA GLY A 89 -10.68 14.03 12.92
C GLY A 89 -10.61 13.12 14.14
N ARG A 90 -9.38 12.71 14.50
CA ARG A 90 -9.06 12.03 15.76
C ARG A 90 -10.13 12.37 16.79
N GLY A 91 -10.93 11.38 17.17
CA GLY A 91 -11.81 11.53 18.32
C GLY A 91 -10.91 11.96 19.47
N GLU A 92 -11.00 13.22 19.86
CA GLU A 92 -10.69 13.64 21.21
C GLU A 92 -11.57 12.74 22.08
N LEU A 93 -10.94 11.82 22.79
CA LEU A 93 -11.60 11.18 23.92
C LEU A 93 -12.00 12.33 24.86
N PRO A 94 -13.25 12.40 25.32
CA PRO A 94 -13.59 13.38 26.33
C PRO A 94 -12.72 13.11 27.56
N ASP A 95 -12.11 14.17 28.10
CA ASP A 95 -11.40 14.12 29.37
C ASP A 95 -12.37 13.61 30.46
N GLU A 96 -12.00 12.52 31.14
CA GLU A 96 -12.63 12.08 32.40
C GLU A 96 -12.08 12.87 33.59
#